data_AF-A0A2P5YGS1-F1
#
_entry.id   AF-A0A2P5YGS1-F1
#
_cell.length_a   1.000
_cell.length_b   1.000
_cell.length_c   1.000
_cell.angle_alpha   90.00
_cell.angle_beta   90.00
_cell.angle_gamma   90.00
#
_symmetry.space_group_name_H-M   'P 1'
#
loop_
_entity.id
_entity.type
_entity.pdbx_description
1 polymer ?
#
loop_
_entity_poly.entity_id
_entity_poly.type
_entity_poly.pdbx_seq_one_letter_code
_entity_poly.pdbx_strand_id
1 'polypeptide(L)'
;MKFSGNFLPFSLYKAHHHSVLITFNSTAMAMAFKMATTGMWVTDECKNSFMEMKWKKVHRYIVFKIDDKSRLVTVDEVGGPGESYDDLAASLPTDDCRYAVFDFDFVTVDNCRKSKIFFIAWSPTASRIRAKMLYATSKDGLRRVLDGISYEVQATDPTEMGIDVIKDKAN
;
A
#
# COMPACT_ATOMS: atom_id res chain seq x y z
N MET A 1 -45.65 -19.54 14.29
CA MET A 1 -45.01 -19.23 12.99
C MET A 1 -43.55 -18.87 13.23
N LYS A 2 -42.62 -19.76 12.86
CA LYS A 2 -41.17 -19.51 12.88
C LYS A 2 -40.74 -19.24 11.44
N PHE A 3 -40.23 -18.05 11.16
CA PHE A 3 -39.59 -17.75 9.86
C PHE A 3 -38.14 -18.23 9.91
N SER A 4 -37.88 -19.34 9.22
CA SER A 4 -36.55 -19.83 8.87
C SER A 4 -35.99 -18.96 7.75
N GLY A 5 -34.99 -18.13 8.06
CA GLY A 5 -34.26 -17.34 7.07
C GLY A 5 -33.25 -18.22 6.34
N ASN A 6 -33.48 -18.41 5.03
CA ASN A 6 -32.53 -19.01 4.11
C ASN A 6 -31.28 -18.14 4.00
N PHE A 7 -30.13 -18.66 4.44
CA PHE A 7 -28.81 -18.12 4.10
C PHE A 7 -28.31 -18.85 2.85
N LEU A 8 -28.22 -18.13 1.74
CA LEU A 8 -27.51 -18.60 0.54
C LEU A 8 -25.99 -18.44 0.77
N PRO A 9 -25.15 -19.40 0.35
CA PRO A 9 -23.70 -19.27 0.46
C PRO A 9 -23.17 -18.39 -0.67
N PHE A 10 -22.43 -17.33 -0.32
CA PHE A 10 -21.72 -16.52 -1.30
C PHE A 10 -20.55 -17.30 -1.90
N SER A 11 -20.52 -17.33 -3.23
CA SER A 11 -19.59 -18.04 -4.08
C SER A 11 -18.12 -17.69 -3.81
N LEU A 12 -17.33 -18.76 -3.79
CA LEU A 12 -15.88 -18.84 -3.81
C LEU A 12 -15.28 -17.93 -4.91
N TYR A 13 -14.43 -16.97 -4.54
CA TYR A 13 -13.52 -16.33 -5.49
C TYR A 13 -12.29 -17.24 -5.64
N LYS A 14 -12.21 -17.90 -6.80
CA LYS A 14 -11.16 -18.85 -7.16
C LYS A 14 -9.92 -18.06 -7.60
N ALA A 15 -8.90 -17.97 -6.75
CA ALA A 15 -7.55 -17.56 -7.15
C ALA A 15 -6.61 -18.76 -6.94
N HIS A 16 -6.22 -19.38 -8.06
CA HIS A 16 -5.24 -20.46 -8.12
C HIS A 16 -3.83 -19.90 -7.85
N HIS A 17 -3.20 -20.31 -6.73
CA HIS A 17 -1.92 -21.04 -6.65
C HIS A 17 -1.33 -20.98 -5.22
N HIS A 18 -1.07 -22.17 -4.67
CA HIS A 18 -0.39 -22.51 -3.40
C HIS A 18 -1.04 -22.09 -2.07
N SER A 19 -1.74 -23.05 -1.49
CA SER A 19 -2.39 -23.02 -0.18
C SER A 19 -1.38 -23.00 0.97
N VAL A 20 -1.20 -21.85 1.60
CA VAL A 20 -0.84 -21.78 3.02
C VAL A 20 -2.15 -21.49 3.76
N LEU A 21 -2.73 -22.51 4.40
CA LEU A 21 -3.91 -22.35 5.26
C LEU A 21 -3.48 -21.62 6.54
N ILE A 22 -3.46 -20.30 6.48
CA ILE A 22 -3.42 -19.47 7.68
C ILE A 22 -4.81 -19.61 8.31
N THR A 23 -4.89 -20.23 9.48
CA THR A 23 -6.12 -20.30 10.29
C THR A 23 -6.46 -18.88 10.79
N PHE A 24 -7.24 -18.14 10.00
CA PHE A 24 -7.65 -16.78 10.30
C PHE A 24 -8.80 -16.75 11.33
N ASN A 25 -8.59 -16.08 12.46
CA ASN A 25 -9.66 -15.82 13.44
C ASN A 25 -10.76 -14.93 12.83
N SER A 26 -11.98 -15.47 12.78
CA SER A 26 -13.19 -14.91 12.12
C SER A 26 -13.56 -13.47 12.54
N THR A 27 -13.33 -13.10 13.81
CA THR A 27 -13.72 -11.77 14.33
C THR A 27 -12.83 -10.65 13.84
N ALA A 28 -11.53 -10.89 13.70
CA ALA A 28 -10.61 -9.89 13.16
C ALA A 28 -10.96 -9.60 11.70
N MET A 29 -11.22 -10.65 10.91
CA MET A 29 -11.60 -10.55 9.49
C MET A 29 -12.87 -9.73 9.31
N ALA A 30 -13.90 -10.02 10.10
CA ALA A 30 -15.15 -9.27 10.06
C ALA A 30 -14.96 -7.79 10.41
N MET A 31 -14.10 -7.47 11.39
CA MET A 31 -13.82 -6.08 11.76
C MET A 31 -13.03 -5.33 10.70
N ALA A 32 -11.96 -5.90 10.15
CA ALA A 32 -11.19 -5.24 9.10
C ALA A 32 -12.01 -5.09 7.81
N PHE A 33 -12.81 -6.10 7.44
CA PHE A 33 -13.74 -6.01 6.33
C PHE A 33 -14.79 -4.91 6.54
N LYS A 34 -15.32 -4.78 7.76
CA LYS A 34 -16.22 -3.69 8.13
C LYS A 34 -15.53 -2.32 8.05
N MET A 35 -14.27 -2.22 8.47
CA MET A 35 -13.50 -0.96 8.40
C MET A 35 -13.21 -0.55 6.95
N ALA A 36 -12.83 -1.50 6.10
CA ALA A 36 -12.61 -1.28 4.67
C ALA A 36 -13.88 -0.89 3.90
N THR A 37 -15.02 -1.46 4.26
CA THR A 37 -16.31 -1.15 3.63
C THR A 37 -16.90 0.19 4.13
N THR A 38 -16.46 0.72 5.28
CA THR A 38 -16.90 2.03 5.79
C THR A 38 -16.19 3.25 5.20
N GLY A 39 -15.28 3.06 4.24
CA GLY A 39 -14.57 4.15 3.57
C GLY A 39 -13.44 4.73 4.42
N MET A 40 -12.23 4.69 3.88
CA MET A 40 -11.07 5.40 4.45
C MET A 40 -11.08 6.85 3.98
N TRP A 41 -10.82 7.76 4.90
CA TRP A 41 -10.73 9.18 4.59
C TRP A 41 -9.26 9.53 4.34
N VAL A 42 -8.95 10.07 3.16
CA VAL A 42 -7.60 10.50 2.82
C VAL A 42 -7.51 12.01 3.04
N THR A 43 -6.57 12.46 3.88
CA THR A 43 -6.40 13.90 4.09
C THR A 43 -5.96 14.60 2.81
N ASP A 44 -6.35 15.87 2.66
CA ASP A 44 -5.94 16.64 1.47
C ASP A 44 -4.42 16.87 1.42
N GLU A 45 -3.75 16.83 2.58
CA GLU A 45 -2.29 16.81 2.66
C GLU A 45 -1.69 15.64 1.86
N CYS A 46 -2.28 14.44 1.96
CA CYS A 46 -1.77 13.28 1.20
C CYS A 46 -1.83 13.51 -0.32
N LYS A 47 -2.91 14.15 -0.80
CA LYS A 47 -3.06 14.51 -2.22
C LYS A 47 -2.07 15.58 -2.62
N ASN A 48 -1.92 16.61 -1.78
CA ASN A 48 -1.03 17.74 -2.05
C ASN A 48 0.42 17.26 -2.13
N SER A 49 0.92 16.50 -1.14
CA SER A 49 2.28 15.95 -1.17
C SER A 49 2.52 15.09 -2.41
N PHE A 50 1.55 14.25 -2.78
CA PHE A 50 1.66 13.42 -4.00
C PHE A 50 1.68 14.26 -5.29
N MET A 51 0.86 15.32 -5.38
CA MET A 51 0.90 16.25 -6.51
C MET A 51 2.23 16.99 -6.58
N GLU A 52 2.79 17.39 -5.44
CA GLU A 52 4.11 18.05 -5.38
C GLU A 52 5.23 17.12 -5.82
N MET A 53 5.22 15.86 -5.39
CA MET A 53 6.10 14.83 -5.92
C MET A 53 5.98 14.69 -7.45
N LYS A 54 4.75 14.48 -7.95
CA LYS A 54 4.50 14.20 -9.38
C LYS A 54 4.88 15.36 -10.29
N TRP A 55 4.51 16.59 -9.92
CA TRP A 55 4.65 17.77 -10.79
C TRP A 55 5.90 18.58 -10.51
N LYS A 56 6.23 18.82 -9.23
CA LYS A 56 7.39 19.64 -8.86
C LYS A 56 8.66 18.80 -8.70
N LYS A 57 8.54 17.47 -8.57
CA LYS A 57 9.67 16.54 -8.33
C LYS A 57 10.53 16.95 -7.13
N VAL A 58 9.88 17.52 -6.11
CA VAL A 58 10.54 17.99 -4.88
C VAL A 58 10.70 16.87 -3.84
N HIS A 59 10.01 15.75 -4.02
CA HIS A 59 10.04 14.61 -3.10
C HIS A 59 10.37 13.34 -3.86
N ARG A 60 11.25 12.50 -3.31
CA ARG A 60 11.55 11.18 -3.90
C ARG A 60 10.60 10.10 -3.43
N TYR A 61 10.21 10.16 -2.16
CA TYR A 61 9.20 9.27 -1.60
C TYR A 61 8.24 10.00 -0.67
N ILE A 62 7.08 9.39 -0.44
CA ILE A 62 6.13 9.79 0.59
C ILE A 62 5.68 8.52 1.30
N VAL A 63 5.75 8.51 2.62
CA VAL A 63 5.22 7.46 3.48
C VAL A 63 3.89 7.94 4.05
N PHE A 64 2.88 7.09 3.97
CA PHE A 64 1.56 7.28 4.53
C PHE A 64 1.29 6.27 5.63
N LYS A 65 0.53 6.70 6.63
CA LYS A 65 0.00 5.83 7.69
C LYS A 65 -1.51 5.94 7.77
N ILE A 66 -2.12 4.86 8.24
CA ILE A 66 -3.51 4.83 8.68
C ILE A 66 -3.54 5.00 10.20
N ASP A 67 -4.29 5.99 10.67
CA ASP A 67 -4.70 6.04 12.07
C ASP A 67 -5.90 5.10 12.30
N ASP A 68 -5.70 4.02 13.05
CA ASP A 68 -6.73 3.01 13.38
C ASP A 68 -7.93 3.63 14.13
N LYS A 69 -7.71 4.70 14.89
CA LYS A 69 -8.79 5.35 15.67
C LYS A 69 -9.66 6.23 14.79
N SER A 70 -9.05 7.11 14.02
CA SER A 70 -9.78 8.10 13.20
C SER A 70 -10.13 7.60 11.81
N ARG A 71 -9.54 6.47 11.36
CA ARG A 71 -9.67 5.93 10.00
C ARG A 71 -9.25 6.94 8.93
N LEU A 72 -8.30 7.79 9.28
CA LEU A 72 -7.69 8.77 8.38
C LEU A 72 -6.36 8.25 7.86
N VAL A 73 -6.16 8.37 6.55
CA VAL A 73 -4.84 8.25 5.93
C VAL A 73 -4.17 9.61 6.03
N THR A 74 -2.98 9.64 6.62
CA THR A 74 -2.16 10.83 6.83
C THR A 74 -0.76 10.60 6.30
N VAL A 75 -0.05 11.68 6.01
CA VAL A 75 1.38 11.63 5.69
C VAL A 75 2.14 11.32 6.98
N ASP A 76 3.00 10.30 6.94
CA ASP A 76 3.88 9.94 8.03
C ASP A 76 5.25 10.58 7.85
N GLU A 77 5.79 10.47 6.64
CA GLU A 77 7.08 11.04 6.27
C GLU A 77 7.10 11.44 4.80
N VAL A 78 7.91 12.45 4.47
CA VAL A 78 8.15 12.87 3.09
C VAL A 78 9.65 12.95 2.87
N GLY A 79 10.14 12.20 1.90
CA GLY A 79 11.56 12.19 1.57
C GLY A 79 11.95 13.31 0.64
N GLY A 80 13.11 13.91 0.89
CA GLY A 80 13.68 14.97 0.06
C GLY A 80 14.06 14.53 -1.37
N PRO A 81 14.44 15.46 -2.26
CA PRO A 81 14.76 15.13 -3.65
C PRO A 81 16.10 14.41 -3.81
N GLY A 82 16.98 14.48 -2.79
CA GLY A 82 18.27 13.79 -2.76
C GLY A 82 18.23 12.42 -2.08
N GLU A 83 17.07 12.03 -1.53
CA GLU A 83 16.96 10.78 -0.79
C GLU A 83 16.78 9.60 -1.73
N SER A 84 17.42 8.51 -1.35
CA SER A 84 17.50 7.27 -2.08
C SER A 84 16.41 6.30 -1.63
N TYR A 85 16.35 5.18 -2.33
CA TYR A 85 15.50 4.08 -1.92
C TYR A 85 15.92 3.50 -0.55
N ASP A 86 17.21 3.53 -0.22
CA ASP A 86 17.71 3.01 1.06
C ASP A 86 17.22 3.88 2.23
N ASP A 87 17.08 5.19 2.01
CA ASP A 87 16.51 6.12 2.99
C ASP A 87 15.01 5.83 3.22
N LEU A 88 14.27 5.56 2.14
CA LEU A 88 12.89 5.07 2.24
C LEU A 88 12.81 3.74 3.01
N ALA A 89 13.69 2.78 2.70
CA ALA A 89 13.72 1.51 3.41
C ALA A 89 14.02 1.69 4.91
N ALA A 90 14.88 2.66 5.25
CA ALA A 90 15.21 3.00 6.63
C ALA A 90 14.08 3.71 7.38
N SER A 91 13.20 4.45 6.69
CA SER A 91 12.05 5.13 7.32
C SER A 91 10.88 4.20 7.60
N LEU A 92 10.87 2.99 7.04
CA LEU A 92 9.79 2.03 7.24
C LEU A 92 9.96 1.25 8.56
N PRO A 93 8.92 1.20 9.42
CA PRO A 93 9.01 0.52 10.71
C PRO A 93 8.99 -1.01 10.55
N THR A 94 9.72 -1.74 11.39
CA THR A 94 9.76 -3.21 11.33
C THR A 94 8.56 -3.89 12.01
N ASP A 95 7.80 -3.15 12.83
CA ASP A 95 6.72 -3.66 13.69
C ASP A 95 5.31 -3.18 13.29
N ASP A 96 5.22 -2.30 12.29
CA ASP A 96 3.95 -1.72 11.86
C ASP A 96 3.87 -1.58 10.33
N CYS A 97 2.65 -1.47 9.81
CA CYS A 97 2.41 -1.34 8.37
C CYS A 97 2.45 0.12 7.94
N ARG A 98 2.85 0.36 6.68
CA ARG A 98 2.84 1.69 6.03
C ARG A 98 2.48 1.55 4.56
N TYR A 99 2.07 2.65 3.94
CA TYR A 99 2.15 2.76 2.49
C TYR A 99 3.28 3.69 2.14
N ALA A 100 3.99 3.41 1.07
CA ALA A 100 4.98 4.32 0.52
C ALA A 100 4.69 4.55 -0.95
N VAL A 101 4.98 5.74 -1.43
CA VAL A 101 5.03 6.04 -2.86
C VAL A 101 6.43 6.50 -3.18
N PHE A 102 7.01 5.97 -4.24
CA PHE A 102 8.36 6.28 -4.67
C PHE A 102 8.37 6.63 -6.16
N ASP A 103 8.90 7.80 -6.53
CA ASP A 103 9.10 8.16 -7.93
C ASP A 103 10.47 7.66 -8.38
N PHE A 104 10.50 6.59 -9.19
CA PHE A 104 11.73 6.02 -9.71
C PHE A 104 12.03 6.60 -11.10
N ASP A 105 13.16 7.31 -11.21
CA ASP A 105 13.68 7.83 -12.47
C ASP A 105 14.73 6.87 -13.05
N PHE A 106 14.63 6.63 -14.36
CA PHE A 106 15.55 5.78 -15.09
C PHE A 106 15.84 6.35 -16.47
N VAL A 107 17.00 6.00 -17.00
CA VAL A 107 17.43 6.41 -18.34
C VAL A 107 17.33 5.20 -19.25
N THR A 108 16.60 5.33 -20.36
CA THR A 108 16.53 4.27 -21.37
C THR A 108 17.77 4.25 -22.24
N VAL A 109 17.94 3.19 -23.03
CA VAL A 109 19.06 3.01 -23.97
C VAL A 109 19.23 4.19 -24.93
N ASP A 110 18.12 4.83 -25.31
CA ASP A 110 18.09 6.04 -26.15
C ASP A 110 18.47 7.34 -25.41
N ASN A 111 19.00 7.24 -24.20
CA ASN A 111 19.32 8.36 -23.31
C ASN A 111 18.11 9.25 -22.96
N CYS A 112 16.89 8.70 -23.06
CA CYS A 112 15.66 9.37 -22.65
C CYS A 112 15.40 9.15 -21.16
N ARG A 113 15.30 10.24 -20.39
CA ARG A 113 14.91 10.17 -18.97
C ARG A 113 13.41 9.90 -18.88
N LYS A 114 13.05 8.81 -18.20
CA LYS A 114 11.66 8.47 -17.86
C LYS A 114 11.55 8.36 -16.34
N SER A 115 10.35 8.59 -15.81
CA SER A 115 10.06 8.31 -14.41
C SER A 115 8.77 7.54 -14.28
N LYS A 116 8.71 6.66 -13.29
CA LYS A 116 7.57 5.79 -12.99
C LYS A 116 7.33 5.84 -11.49
N ILE A 117 6.07 6.03 -11.12
CA ILE A 117 5.65 6.11 -9.71
C ILE A 117 5.26 4.71 -9.24
N PHE A 118 5.87 4.27 -8.15
CA PHE A 118 5.62 2.99 -7.50
C PHE A 118 4.82 3.22 -6.23
N PHE A 119 3.78 2.43 -6.04
CA PHE A 119 3.06 2.33 -4.78
C PHE A 119 3.49 1.06 -4.07
N ILE A 120 3.97 1.20 -2.84
CA ILE A 120 4.48 0.13 -2.02
C ILE A 120 3.58 0.00 -0.79
N ALA A 121 3.01 -1.18 -0.59
CA ALA A 121 2.34 -1.51 0.65
C ALA A 121 3.32 -2.31 1.52
N TRP A 122 3.77 -1.66 2.58
CA TRP A 122 4.71 -2.20 3.55
C TRP A 122 3.95 -2.90 4.67
N SER A 123 4.20 -4.20 4.84
CA SER A 123 3.53 -5.04 5.85
C SER A 123 4.51 -6.05 6.43
N PRO A 124 5.36 -5.64 7.40
CA PRO A 124 6.42 -6.49 7.91
C PRO A 124 5.86 -7.68 8.67
N THR A 125 6.60 -8.79 8.70
CA THR A 125 6.10 -10.04 9.31
C THR A 125 5.77 -9.88 10.79
N ALA A 126 6.49 -9.04 11.53
CA ALA A 126 6.26 -8.76 12.94
C ALA A 126 5.04 -7.88 13.23
N SER A 127 4.43 -7.26 12.21
CA SER A 127 3.25 -6.40 12.40
C SER A 127 2.02 -7.19 12.85
N ARG A 128 1.14 -6.49 13.57
CA ARG A 128 -0.08 -7.08 14.13
C ARG A 128 -1.00 -7.56 13.01
N ILE A 129 -1.57 -8.75 13.15
CA ILE A 129 -2.52 -9.34 12.18
C ILE A 129 -3.65 -8.36 11.80
N ARG A 130 -4.18 -7.64 12.80
CA ARG A 130 -5.21 -6.62 12.58
C ARG A 130 -4.73 -5.48 11.69
N ALA A 131 -3.50 -4.99 11.90
CA ALA A 131 -2.90 -3.92 11.11
C ALA A 131 -2.66 -4.39 9.66
N LYS A 132 -2.05 -5.56 9.46
CA LYS A 132 -1.88 -6.17 8.13
C LYS A 132 -3.18 -6.21 7.35
N MET A 133 -4.25 -6.64 8.00
CA MET A 133 -5.55 -6.77 7.37
C MET A 133 -6.19 -5.42 7.08
N LEU A 134 -6.09 -4.45 8.00
CA LEU A 134 -6.56 -3.08 7.77
C LEU A 134 -5.85 -2.46 6.58
N TYR A 135 -4.52 -2.55 6.51
CA TYR A 135 -3.75 -2.01 5.38
C TYR A 135 -4.04 -2.75 4.07
N ALA A 136 -4.10 -4.09 4.08
CA ALA A 136 -4.41 -4.85 2.88
C ALA A 136 -5.78 -4.48 2.28
N THR A 137 -6.79 -4.24 3.13
CA THR A 137 -8.16 -3.94 2.70
C THR A 137 -8.42 -2.46 2.41
N SER A 138 -7.69 -1.55 3.06
CA SER A 138 -7.80 -0.10 2.88
C SER A 138 -7.01 0.46 1.70
N LYS A 139 -6.05 -0.32 1.18
CA LYS A 139 -5.15 0.06 0.08
C LYS A 139 -5.88 0.64 -1.13
N ASP A 140 -6.96 0.00 -1.58
CA ASP A 140 -7.68 0.42 -2.79
C ASP A 140 -8.32 1.80 -2.64
N GLY A 141 -8.67 2.20 -1.42
CA GLY A 141 -9.19 3.53 -1.13
C GLY A 141 -8.16 4.61 -1.37
N LEU A 142 -6.94 4.44 -0.84
CA LEU A 142 -5.84 5.39 -1.05
C LEU A 142 -5.39 5.40 -2.51
N ARG A 143 -5.22 4.23 -3.12
CA ARG A 143 -4.77 4.10 -4.52
C ARG A 143 -5.68 4.86 -5.50
N ARG A 144 -7.00 4.83 -5.30
CA ARG A 144 -7.96 5.55 -6.15
C ARG A 144 -7.79 7.07 -6.10
N VAL A 145 -7.29 7.59 -4.98
CA VAL A 145 -7.06 9.02 -4.78
C VAL A 145 -5.73 9.45 -5.43
N LEU A 146 -4.76 8.55 -5.50
CA LEU A 146 -3.43 8.78 -6.04
C LEU A 146 -3.36 8.43 -7.54
N ASP A 147 -3.78 9.36 -8.39
CA ASP A 147 -3.78 9.16 -9.85
C ASP A 147 -2.39 9.35 -10.49
N GLY A 148 -1.87 8.30 -11.12
CA GLY A 148 -0.54 8.27 -11.74
C GLY A 148 0.40 7.18 -11.21
N ILE A 149 -0.08 6.31 -10.30
CA ILE A 149 0.66 5.12 -9.88
C ILE A 149 0.82 4.19 -11.08
N SER A 150 2.06 3.90 -11.44
CA SER A 150 2.40 3.02 -12.56
C SER A 150 2.43 1.55 -12.15
N TYR A 151 2.96 1.26 -10.97
CA TYR A 151 3.11 -0.11 -10.46
C TYR A 151 2.80 -0.18 -8.98
N GLU A 152 2.36 -1.36 -8.55
CA GLU A 152 2.09 -1.68 -7.16
C GLU A 152 3.01 -2.82 -6.71
N VAL A 153 3.58 -2.68 -5.52
CA VAL A 153 4.43 -3.67 -4.86
C VAL A 153 3.89 -3.89 -3.45
N GLN A 154 3.86 -5.15 -3.02
CA GLN A 154 3.62 -5.53 -1.64
C GLN A 154 4.95 -6.06 -1.12
N ALA A 155 5.41 -5.55 0.01
CA ALA A 155 6.68 -5.97 0.58
C ALA A 155 6.56 -6.21 2.08
N THR A 156 7.24 -7.26 2.52
CA THR A 156 7.32 -7.64 3.93
C THR A 156 8.72 -7.45 4.51
N ASP A 157 9.70 -7.28 3.62
CA ASP A 157 11.11 -7.01 3.93
C ASP A 157 11.65 -5.90 3.01
N PRO A 158 12.54 -5.01 3.46
CA PRO A 158 13.01 -3.90 2.62
C PRO A 158 13.83 -4.40 1.43
N THR A 159 14.35 -5.61 1.49
CA THR A 159 15.03 -6.30 0.38
C THR A 159 14.02 -6.79 -0.68
N GLU A 160 12.76 -7.05 -0.29
CA GLU A 160 11.66 -7.42 -1.21
C GLU A 160 10.98 -6.22 -1.87
N MET A 161 11.22 -5.01 -1.41
CA MET A 161 10.77 -3.77 -2.06
C MET A 161 11.50 -3.50 -3.41
N GLY A 162 12.21 -4.51 -3.92
CA GLY A 162 13.32 -4.44 -4.84
C GLY A 162 13.08 -3.64 -6.12
N ILE A 163 14.00 -2.69 -6.33
CA ILE A 163 14.34 -2.08 -7.62
C ILE A 163 14.56 -3.14 -8.71
N ASP A 164 14.91 -4.37 -8.34
CA ASP A 164 15.10 -5.48 -9.27
C ASP A 164 13.79 -5.93 -9.93
N VAL A 165 12.67 -5.97 -9.19
CA VAL A 165 11.33 -6.21 -9.78
C VAL A 165 10.92 -5.04 -10.68
N ILE A 166 11.36 -3.83 -10.32
CA ILE A 166 11.09 -2.59 -11.07
C ILE A 166 11.85 -2.58 -12.40
N LYS A 167 13.13 -2.97 -12.39
CA LYS A 167 14.00 -3.08 -13.58
C LYS A 167 13.56 -4.22 -14.48
N ASP A 168 13.19 -5.37 -13.92
CA ASP A 168 12.77 -6.56 -14.68
C ASP A 168 11.43 -6.34 -15.41
N LYS A 169 10.50 -5.56 -14.82
CA LYS A 169 9.23 -5.16 -15.47
C LYS A 169 9.34 -3.94 -16.39
N ALA A 170 10.49 -3.28 -16.45
CA ALA A 170 10.73 -2.13 -17.30
C ALA A 170 11.40 -2.48 -18.64
N ASN A 171 11.77 -3.75 -18.83
CA ASN A 171 12.30 -4.31 -20.08
C ASN A 171 11.17 -4.90 -20.96
#